data_AF-A0A2R6CJ17-F1
#
_entry.id   AF-A0A2R6CJ17-F1
#
_cell.length_a   1.000
_cell.length_b   1.000
_cell.length_c   1.000
_cell.angle_alpha   90.00
_cell.angle_beta   90.00
_cell.angle_gamma   90.00
#
_symmetry.space_group_name_H-M   'P 1'
#
loop_
_entity.id
_entity.type
_entity.pdbx_description
1 polymer ?
#
loop_
_entity_poly.entity_id
_entity_poly.type
_entity_poly.pdbx_seq_one_letter_code
_entity_poly.pdbx_strand_id
1 'polypeptide(L)'
;MPTTRISPCWSRTARSTARCSSDSTSSPEPSRPGRHTKVPRGRKSDVPDELNVLGTELAPCGTDPETGYLRDGYCHQLPSDSGRHELCAVVTEEFLTYSKRRGNDLVTPRPEFDFPGLDPGDRWCLCVG
;
A
#
# COMPACT_ATOMS: atom_id res chain seq x y z
N MET A 1 41.53 6.39 -1.72
CA MET A 1 41.16 5.78 -3.01
C MET A 1 39.65 5.61 -3.01
N PRO A 2 38.87 6.42 -3.75
CA PRO A 2 37.42 6.28 -3.80
C PRO A 2 37.06 5.34 -4.97
N THR A 3 36.28 4.30 -4.68
CA THR A 3 35.70 3.47 -5.74
C THR A 3 34.20 3.39 -5.55
N THR A 4 33.51 4.37 -6.13
CA THR A 4 32.09 4.32 -6.46
C THR A 4 31.86 3.28 -7.56
N ARG A 5 30.93 2.34 -7.36
CA ARG A 5 30.21 1.56 -8.40
C ARG A 5 28.86 1.18 -7.80
N ILE A 6 27.75 1.91 -8.02
CA ILE A 6 26.86 1.91 -9.19
C ILE A 6 26.65 0.50 -9.78
N SER A 7 25.58 -0.15 -9.33
CA SER A 7 24.82 -1.19 -10.04
C SER A 7 24.28 -0.62 -11.37
N PRO A 8 24.14 -1.41 -12.45
CA PRO A 8 22.90 -2.16 -12.62
C PRO A 8 23.04 -3.45 -13.48
N CYS A 9 22.03 -4.32 -13.46
CA CYS A 9 21.35 -4.86 -14.65
C CYS A 9 20.44 -6.05 -14.25
N TRP A 10 19.17 -5.76 -13.98
CA TRP A 10 18.12 -6.77 -14.10
C TRP A 10 18.09 -7.30 -15.53
N SER A 11 18.30 -8.59 -15.72
CA SER A 11 18.24 -9.24 -17.03
C SER A 11 16.94 -10.03 -17.17
N ARG A 12 16.05 -9.57 -18.07
CA ARG A 12 14.95 -10.35 -18.66
C ARG A 12 15.40 -10.95 -19.98
N THR A 13 15.34 -12.29 -20.11
CA THR A 13 15.08 -13.01 -21.38
C THR A 13 14.68 -14.44 -21.00
N ALA A 14 13.65 -15.09 -21.58
CA ALA A 14 13.66 -15.60 -22.94
C ALA A 14 12.24 -15.93 -23.49
N ARG A 15 12.18 -16.07 -24.81
CA ARG A 15 11.03 -16.23 -25.71
C ARG A 15 11.22 -17.55 -26.50
N SER A 16 10.20 -18.40 -26.69
CA SER A 16 10.11 -19.40 -27.79
C SER A 16 8.76 -20.15 -27.77
N THR A 17 7.77 -19.80 -28.62
CA THR A 17 7.29 -20.46 -29.86
C THR A 17 6.73 -21.88 -29.77
N ALA A 18 5.42 -22.02 -30.02
CA ALA A 18 4.74 -23.21 -30.55
C ALA A 18 3.56 -22.79 -31.46
N ARG A 19 3.13 -23.71 -32.32
CA ARG A 19 2.69 -23.56 -33.73
C ARG A 19 1.17 -23.38 -33.96
N CYS A 20 0.84 -23.08 -35.23
CA CYS A 20 -0.44 -22.65 -35.82
C CYS A 20 -1.55 -23.71 -36.04
N SER A 21 -2.73 -23.16 -36.39
CA SER A 21 -3.85 -23.67 -37.23
C SER A 21 -5.02 -24.31 -36.46
N SER A 22 -6.30 -24.02 -36.74
CA SER A 22 -6.98 -23.88 -38.04
C SER A 22 -8.23 -22.96 -38.04
N ASP A 23 -8.54 -22.47 -39.24
CA ASP A 23 -9.66 -21.59 -39.66
C ASP A 23 -11.05 -22.23 -39.56
N SER A 24 -12.09 -21.43 -39.30
CA SER A 24 -13.49 -21.70 -39.70
C SER A 24 -14.28 -20.38 -39.70
N THR A 25 -14.73 -20.01 -40.89
CA THR A 25 -15.51 -18.81 -41.23
C THR A 25 -17.01 -19.02 -41.03
N SER A 26 -17.74 -18.04 -40.45
CA SER A 26 -19.14 -17.75 -40.82
C SER A 26 -19.71 -16.46 -40.19
N SER A 27 -19.86 -15.45 -41.07
CA SER A 27 -20.91 -14.42 -41.21
C SER A 27 -21.23 -13.35 -40.13
N PRO A 28 -21.55 -12.09 -40.54
CA PRO A 28 -21.94 -10.97 -39.67
C PRO A 28 -23.46 -10.71 -39.67
N GLU A 29 -24.01 -10.24 -38.54
CA GLU A 29 -25.39 -9.73 -38.39
C GLU A 29 -25.45 -8.77 -37.17
N PRO A 30 -26.48 -7.91 -37.02
CA PRO A 30 -26.27 -6.46 -37.03
C PRO A 30 -26.32 -5.80 -35.65
N SER A 31 -25.82 -4.58 -35.64
CA SER A 31 -25.80 -3.56 -34.60
C SER A 31 -27.07 -3.50 -33.73
N ARG A 32 -26.92 -3.73 -32.42
CA ARG A 32 -27.85 -3.23 -31.39
C ARG A 32 -27.15 -2.16 -30.54
N PRO A 33 -27.74 -0.96 -30.36
CA PRO A 33 -27.17 0.05 -29.48
C PRO A 33 -27.33 -0.40 -28.02
N GLY A 34 -26.25 -0.93 -27.45
CA GLY A 34 -26.14 -1.28 -26.05
C GLY A 34 -26.04 -0.01 -25.20
N ARG A 35 -27.19 0.37 -24.63
CA ARG A 35 -27.39 1.12 -23.38
C ARG A 35 -26.08 1.39 -22.62
N HIS A 36 -25.75 2.67 -22.41
CA HIS A 36 -24.72 3.09 -21.46
C HIS A 36 -24.95 2.40 -20.11
N THR A 37 -24.21 1.33 -19.85
CA THR A 37 -24.06 0.78 -18.51
C THR A 37 -23.26 1.81 -17.75
N LYS A 38 -23.97 2.62 -16.95
CA LYS A 38 -23.36 3.44 -15.90
C LYS A 38 -22.43 2.50 -15.13
N VAL A 39 -21.12 2.73 -15.23
CA VAL A 39 -20.12 2.00 -14.42
C VAL A 39 -20.63 2.08 -12.97
N PRO A 40 -20.89 0.94 -12.30
CA PRO A 40 -21.29 0.99 -10.91
C PRO A 40 -20.12 1.62 -10.17
N ARG A 41 -20.33 2.82 -9.62
CA ARG A 41 -19.35 3.47 -8.76
C ARG A 41 -18.96 2.43 -7.72
N GLY A 42 -17.65 2.16 -7.66
CA GLY A 42 -17.07 1.11 -6.82
C GLY A 42 -17.64 1.15 -5.41
N ARG A 43 -17.79 -0.05 -4.84
CA ARG A 43 -18.30 -0.29 -3.49
C ARG A 43 -17.77 0.78 -2.54
N LYS A 44 -18.68 1.58 -1.98
CA LYS A 44 -18.37 2.29 -0.74
C LYS A 44 -18.06 1.19 0.26
N SER A 45 -16.81 1.11 0.69
CA SER A 45 -16.40 0.22 1.76
C SER A 45 -17.30 0.48 2.96
N ASP A 46 -17.81 -0.56 3.61
CA ASP A 46 -18.68 -0.47 4.81
C ASP A 46 -17.91 0.04 6.06
N VAL A 47 -16.89 0.88 5.86
CA VAL A 47 -16.18 1.61 6.90
C VAL A 47 -16.99 2.89 7.14
N PRO A 48 -17.30 3.25 8.41
CA PRO A 48 -17.92 4.53 8.72
C PRO A 48 -17.18 5.67 7.98
N ASP A 49 -17.88 6.74 7.63
CA ASP A 49 -17.27 7.95 7.04
C ASP A 49 -16.30 8.57 8.08
N GLU A 50 -15.12 7.97 8.22
CA GLU A 50 -14.11 8.38 9.17
C GLU A 50 -13.38 9.60 8.61
N LEU A 51 -13.19 10.58 9.48
CA LEU A 51 -12.70 11.88 9.09
C LEU A 51 -11.29 12.07 9.62
N ASN A 52 -10.44 12.67 8.78
CA ASN A 52 -9.15 13.17 9.21
C ASN A 52 -9.31 14.46 10.03
N VAL A 53 -8.19 14.99 10.52
CA VAL A 53 -8.16 16.21 11.35
C VAL A 53 -8.72 17.48 10.68
N LEU A 54 -8.91 17.47 9.36
CA LEU A 54 -9.53 18.56 8.59
C LEU A 54 -11.04 18.38 8.42
N GLY A 55 -11.63 17.31 8.96
CA GLY A 55 -13.05 16.99 8.81
C GLY A 55 -13.43 16.44 7.44
N THR A 56 -12.46 15.99 6.64
CA THR A 56 -12.70 15.32 5.35
C THR A 56 -12.42 13.82 5.46
N GLU A 57 -12.80 13.04 4.44
CA GLU A 57 -12.55 11.60 4.37
C GLU A 57 -11.09 11.23 4.72
N LEU A 58 -10.92 10.17 5.52
CA LEU A 58 -9.62 9.64 5.89
C LEU A 58 -8.94 9.02 4.68
N ALA A 59 -7.75 9.53 4.36
CA ALA A 59 -6.93 9.01 3.27
C ALA A 59 -6.01 7.88 3.76
N PRO A 60 -5.58 6.96 2.87
CA PRO A 60 -4.59 5.95 3.22
C PRO A 60 -3.26 6.61 3.60
N CYS A 61 -2.65 6.10 4.66
CA CYS A 61 -1.33 6.51 5.12
C CYS A 61 -0.21 5.85 4.31
N GLY A 62 -0.20 4.52 4.19
CA GLY A 62 0.87 3.77 3.51
C GLY A 62 0.52 2.30 3.26
N THR A 63 0.89 1.78 2.09
CA THR A 63 0.63 0.39 1.66
C THR A 63 1.91 -0.39 1.35
N ASP A 64 3.06 0.27 1.39
CA ASP A 64 4.38 -0.32 1.19
C ASP A 64 5.41 0.53 1.95
N PRO A 65 5.74 0.17 3.21
CA PRO A 65 5.16 -0.94 3.98
C PRO A 65 3.68 -0.71 4.34
N GLU A 66 2.89 -1.79 4.44
CA GLU A 66 1.47 -1.72 4.85
C GLU A 66 1.37 -1.36 6.34
N THR A 67 0.73 -0.22 6.64
CA THR A 67 0.64 0.33 7.98
C THR A 67 -0.76 0.21 8.58
N GLY A 68 -0.99 0.85 9.73
CA GLY A 68 -2.26 0.83 10.45
C GLY A 68 -2.36 -0.35 11.43
N TYR A 69 -3.14 -0.18 12.48
CA TYR A 69 -3.38 -1.22 13.49
C TYR A 69 -4.03 -2.47 12.87
N LEU A 70 -4.94 -2.28 11.90
CA LEU A 70 -5.60 -3.36 11.17
C LEU A 70 -4.80 -3.91 9.99
N ARG A 71 -3.62 -3.33 9.69
CA ARG A 71 -2.83 -3.62 8.47
C ARG A 71 -3.66 -3.48 7.18
N ASP A 72 -4.29 -2.34 7.03
CA ASP A 72 -5.06 -1.95 5.82
C ASP A 72 -4.56 -0.64 5.20
N GLY A 73 -3.51 -0.07 5.77
CA GLY A 73 -2.89 1.17 5.33
C GLY A 73 -3.51 2.45 5.88
N TYR A 74 -4.49 2.38 6.79
CA TYR A 74 -5.16 3.56 7.37
C TYR A 74 -4.88 3.69 8.88
N CYS A 75 -4.89 4.94 9.36
CA CYS A 75 -4.71 5.25 10.79
C CYS A 75 -6.05 5.41 11.49
N HIS A 76 -6.81 4.32 11.57
CA HIS A 76 -8.16 4.29 12.12
C HIS A 76 -8.20 4.62 13.62
N GLN A 77 -9.23 5.32 14.06
CA GLN A 77 -9.58 5.50 15.47
C GLN A 77 -10.38 4.28 15.96
N LEU A 78 -9.69 3.34 16.60
CA LEU A 78 -10.29 2.08 17.05
C LEU A 78 -10.28 1.96 18.58
N PRO A 79 -11.42 1.68 19.23
CA PRO A 79 -11.45 1.44 20.68
C PRO A 79 -10.60 0.23 21.13
N SER A 80 -10.32 -0.71 20.21
CA SER A 80 -9.48 -1.88 20.45
C SER A 80 -7.98 -1.60 20.34
N ASP A 81 -7.58 -0.47 19.75
CA ASP A 81 -6.18 -0.07 19.63
C ASP A 81 -5.78 0.79 20.83
N SER A 82 -5.21 0.15 21.85
CA SER A 82 -4.74 0.84 23.06
C SER A 82 -3.57 1.80 22.79
N GLY A 83 -2.79 1.55 21.74
CA GLY A 83 -1.69 2.43 21.34
C GLY A 83 -2.16 3.68 20.59
N ARG A 84 -3.40 3.66 20.08
CA ARG A 84 -4.01 4.73 19.29
C ARG A 84 -3.12 5.13 18.12
N HIS A 85 -2.91 4.22 17.17
CA HIS A 85 -2.14 4.42 15.95
C HIS A 85 -2.94 5.28 14.94
N GLU A 86 -3.28 6.50 15.35
CA GLU A 86 -4.17 7.43 14.65
C GLU A 86 -3.40 8.52 13.89
N LEU A 87 -2.07 8.60 14.06
CA LEU A 87 -1.22 9.64 13.48
C LEU A 87 -0.38 9.11 12.31
N CYS A 88 -0.75 9.46 11.08
CA CYS A 88 0.09 9.20 9.92
C CYS A 88 1.29 10.16 9.89
N ALA A 89 2.51 9.63 9.89
CA ALA A 89 3.73 10.42 9.79
C ALA A 89 4.71 9.84 8.76
N VAL A 90 5.48 10.72 8.12
CA VAL A 90 6.72 10.34 7.43
C VAL A 90 7.81 10.27 8.48
N VAL A 91 8.36 9.08 8.72
CA VAL A 91 9.39 8.90 9.76
C VAL A 91 10.75 9.36 9.26
N THR A 92 11.54 9.97 10.13
CA THR A 92 12.93 10.39 9.84
C THR A 92 13.93 9.57 10.62
N GLU A 93 15.20 9.59 10.23
CA GLU A 93 16.26 8.89 10.94
C GLU A 93 16.40 9.37 12.39
N GLU A 94 16.22 10.68 12.64
CA GLU A 94 16.25 11.27 13.98
C GLU A 94 15.10 10.74 14.83
N PHE A 95 13.89 10.67 14.26
CA PHE A 95 12.73 10.14 14.96
C PHE A 95 12.89 8.65 15.27
N LEU A 96 13.34 7.84 14.31
CA LEU A 96 13.58 6.40 14.51
C LEU A 96 14.63 6.16 15.61
N THR A 97 15.72 6.93 15.58
CA THR A 97 16.76 6.88 16.62
C THR A 97 16.21 7.29 17.99
N TYR A 98 15.45 8.38 18.06
CA TYR A 98 14.81 8.84 19.29
C TYR A 98 13.82 7.81 19.83
N SER A 99 12.91 7.33 18.98
CA SER A 99 11.87 6.36 19.33
C SER A 99 12.47 5.08 19.90
N LYS A 100 13.52 4.55 19.26
CA LYS A 100 14.24 3.38 19.74
C LYS A 100 14.87 3.60 21.12
N ARG A 101 15.47 4.78 21.36
CA ARG A 101 16.03 5.14 22.69
C ARG A 101 14.96 5.28 23.77
N ARG A 102 13.72 5.59 23.38
CA ARG A 102 12.55 5.63 24.27
C ARG A 102 11.89 4.26 24.48
N GLY A 103 12.43 3.20 23.88
CA GLY A 103 11.91 1.84 23.99
C GLY A 103 10.90 1.44 22.91
N ASN A 104 10.64 2.31 21.94
CA ASN A 104 9.79 2.02 20.80
C ASN A 104 10.64 1.79 19.54
N ASP A 105 11.15 0.56 19.40
CA ASP A 105 12.01 0.16 18.30
C ASP A 105 11.19 -0.09 17.02
N LEU A 106 11.20 0.90 16.13
CA LEU A 106 10.53 0.88 14.83
C LEU A 106 11.48 0.49 13.67
N VAL A 107 12.73 0.12 13.96
CA VAL A 107 13.72 -0.19 12.92
C VAL A 107 13.94 -1.70 12.79
N THR A 108 13.94 -2.42 13.92
CA THR A 108 14.19 -3.87 13.90
C THR A 108 12.97 -4.61 13.31
N PRO A 109 13.13 -5.41 12.23
CA PRO A 109 12.03 -6.20 11.68
C PRO A 109 11.48 -7.20 12.71
N ARG A 110 10.16 -7.37 12.74
CA ARG A 110 9.44 -8.37 13.55
C ARG A 110 8.44 -9.14 12.68
N PRO A 111 8.89 -10.19 11.97
CA PRO A 111 8.04 -10.98 11.08
C PRO A 111 6.82 -11.60 11.77
N GLU A 112 6.92 -11.89 13.06
CA GLU A 112 5.83 -12.42 13.89
C GLU A 112 4.64 -11.44 14.04
N PHE A 113 4.85 -10.14 13.78
CA PHE A 113 3.84 -9.09 13.82
C PHE A 113 3.60 -8.44 12.45
N ASP A 114 4.09 -9.09 11.38
CA ASP A 114 4.08 -8.55 10.02
C ASP A 114 4.61 -7.11 9.99
N PHE A 115 5.76 -6.91 10.64
CA PHE A 115 6.42 -5.62 10.74
C PHE A 115 7.80 -5.71 10.07
N PRO A 116 8.01 -5.04 8.93
CA PRO A 116 9.26 -5.14 8.18
C PRO A 116 10.42 -4.35 8.81
N GLY A 117 10.15 -3.49 9.80
CA GLY A 117 11.07 -2.41 10.18
C GLY A 117 10.92 -1.22 9.22
N LEU A 118 11.17 -0.01 9.72
CA LEU A 118 10.98 1.22 8.96
C LEU A 118 12.32 1.86 8.61
N ASP A 119 12.36 2.43 7.41
CA ASP A 119 13.43 3.29 6.93
C ASP A 119 13.00 4.78 6.93
N PRO A 120 13.96 5.72 6.96
CA PRO A 120 13.64 7.14 6.80
C PRO A 120 12.91 7.41 5.49
N GLY A 121 11.77 8.09 5.56
CA GLY A 121 10.88 8.38 4.44
C GLY A 121 9.63 7.51 4.39
N ASP A 122 9.57 6.42 5.16
CA ASP A 122 8.38 5.58 5.24
C ASP A 122 7.22 6.33 5.90
N ARG A 123 6.00 6.02 5.43
CA ARG A 123 4.76 6.49 6.07
C ARG A 123 4.25 5.43 7.02
N TRP A 124 4.03 5.82 8.27
CA TRP A 124 3.57 4.89 9.30
C TRP A 124 2.56 5.53 10.25
N CYS A 125 1.56 4.77 10.67
CA CYS A 125 0.63 5.16 11.73
C CYS A 125 1.32 5.02 13.09
N LEU A 126 1.58 6.14 13.77
CA LEU A 126 2.25 6.20 15.07
C LEU A 126 1.25 6.25 16.22
N CYS A 127 1.64 5.66 17.35
CA CYS A 127 0.93 5.76 18.62
C CYS A 127 0.82 7.22 19.10
N VAL A 128 -0.29 7.54 19.76
CA VAL A 128 -0.51 8.84 20.42
C VAL A 128 -0.51 8.70 21.96
N GLY A 129 -0.20 7.50 22.49
CA GLY A 129 -0.17 7.14 23.91
C GLY A 129 1.17 7.33 24.63
#